data_AF-A0A425VVF9-F1
#
_entry.id   AF-A0A425VVF9-F1
#
_cell.length_a   1.000
_cell.length_b   1.000
_cell.length_c   1.000
_cell.angle_alpha   90.00
_cell.angle_beta   90.00
_cell.angle_gamma   90.00
#
_symmetry.space_group_name_H-M   'P 1'
#
loop_
_entity.id
_entity.type
_entity.pdbx_description
1 polymer ?
#
loop_
_entity_poly.entity_id
_entity_poly.type
_entity_poly.pdbx_seq_one_letter_code
_entity_poly.pdbx_strand_id
1 'polypeptide(L)'
;MTQDERRLWLIRALEDERRAWGGDTPEPPADAEGQRLLLRALVNVRPPEPASAELLRVQDAYLRGRLAERGGAVGEKDVSFSSEGIAVWRGDITRLAADAIVNAANSQMLGCFVPNHRCIDNAIHTYAGIQLRLECARQMAARGHEEPTGRARITPGYNLPAAHVLHTVGPIVGGARPSWRDRELLAGCYTSCLELAHERGLASVAFCCISTGEFGYPNRDAAQTAVAAVRDWKRRTNSQMRVIFDVFKPVDHDIYRELLGVRG
;
A
#
# COMPACT_ATOMS: atom_id res chain seq x y z
N MET A 1 27.62 8.73 0.74
CA MET A 1 26.54 9.23 1.60
C MET A 1 26.13 8.16 2.60
N THR A 2 26.23 8.43 3.89
CA THR A 2 25.61 7.65 4.97
C THR A 2 24.08 7.78 4.93
N GLN A 3 23.33 7.02 5.73
CA GLN A 3 21.86 7.18 5.80
C GLN A 3 21.43 8.56 6.30
N ASP A 4 22.17 9.13 7.26
CA ASP A 4 21.92 10.47 7.77
C ASP A 4 22.20 11.55 6.73
N GLU A 5 23.31 11.43 6.00
CA GLU A 5 23.64 12.35 4.90
C GLU A 5 22.60 12.29 3.78
N ARG A 6 22.12 11.08 3.41
CA ARG A 6 21.04 10.94 2.42
C ARG A 6 19.75 11.59 2.90
N ARG A 7 19.36 11.36 4.16
CA ARG A 7 18.13 11.93 4.74
C ARG A 7 18.15 13.46 4.71
N LEU A 8 19.22 14.08 5.21
CA LEU A 8 19.36 15.54 5.21
C LEU A 8 19.43 16.12 3.80
N TRP A 9 20.13 15.44 2.88
CA TRP A 9 20.17 15.87 1.48
C TRP A 9 18.79 15.81 0.83
N LEU A 10 18.01 14.74 1.06
CA LEU A 10 16.66 14.60 0.53
C LEU A 10 15.71 15.68 1.07
N ILE A 11 15.80 15.98 2.37
CA ILE A 11 15.01 17.06 2.98
C ILE A 11 15.29 18.39 2.28
N ARG A 12 16.57 18.75 2.13
CA ARG A 12 16.96 20.00 1.44
C ARG A 12 16.50 20.05 -0.01
N ALA A 13 16.68 18.96 -0.76
CA ALA A 13 16.26 18.89 -2.15
C ALA A 13 14.73 19.06 -2.31
N LEU A 14 13.95 18.44 -1.41
CA LEU A 14 12.48 18.57 -1.42
C LEU A 14 12.00 19.94 -0.92
N GLU A 15 12.72 20.56 0.02
CA GLU A 15 12.49 21.94 0.44
C GLU A 15 12.76 22.92 -0.70
N ASP A 16 13.82 22.71 -1.50
CA ASP A 16 14.12 23.54 -2.65
C ASP A 16 13.02 23.43 -3.73
N GLU A 17 12.55 22.22 -4.04
CA GLU A 17 11.37 22.01 -4.91
C GLU A 17 10.13 22.71 -4.34
N ARG A 18 9.85 22.53 -3.04
CA ARG A 18 8.70 23.13 -2.38
C ARG A 18 8.75 24.65 -2.37
N ARG A 19 9.93 25.24 -2.17
CA ARG A 19 10.16 26.69 -2.25
C ARG A 19 9.88 27.21 -3.66
N ALA A 20 10.30 26.47 -4.69
CA ALA A 20 9.99 26.81 -6.09
C ALA A 20 8.48 26.81 -6.38
N TRP A 21 7.69 26.04 -5.62
CA TRP A 21 6.22 26.04 -5.69
C TRP A 21 5.55 27.02 -4.70
N GLY A 22 6.31 27.88 -4.02
CA GLY A 22 5.78 28.86 -3.07
C GLY A 22 5.32 28.28 -1.73
N GLY A 23 5.73 27.06 -1.39
CA GLY A 23 5.44 26.43 -0.10
C GLY A 23 6.44 26.80 0.99
N ASP A 24 6.00 26.73 2.25
CA ASP A 24 6.85 26.94 3.43
C ASP A 24 7.88 25.81 3.62
N THR A 25 9.08 26.15 4.08
CA THR A 25 10.21 25.21 4.28
C THR A 25 10.67 25.26 5.73
N PRO A 26 10.12 24.42 6.62
CA PRO A 26 10.49 24.42 8.03
C PRO A 26 11.94 23.96 8.21
N GLU A 27 12.64 24.46 9.23
CA GLU A 27 13.99 23.98 9.52
C GLU A 27 13.99 22.49 9.90
N PRO A 28 14.94 21.69 9.37
CA PRO A 28 15.06 20.29 9.74
C PRO A 28 15.32 20.10 11.24
N PRO A 29 14.56 19.24 11.94
CA PRO A 29 14.82 18.94 13.35
C PRO A 29 16.24 18.43 13.59
N ALA A 30 16.77 18.64 14.80
CA ALA A 30 18.11 18.19 15.17
C ALA A 30 18.23 16.66 15.28
N ASP A 31 17.14 15.99 15.67
CA ASP A 31 17.12 14.55 15.87
C ASP A 31 16.69 13.77 14.61
N ALA A 32 17.16 12.53 14.51
CA ALA A 32 16.93 11.69 13.34
C ALA A 32 15.46 11.31 13.14
N GLU A 33 14.65 11.22 14.20
CA GLU A 33 13.24 10.86 14.07
C GLU A 33 12.42 12.04 13.55
N GLY A 34 12.65 13.25 14.08
CA GLY A 34 12.08 14.48 13.56
C GLY A 34 12.42 14.69 12.08
N GLN A 35 13.67 14.43 11.68
CA GLN A 35 14.07 14.47 10.27
C GLN A 35 13.35 13.43 9.42
N ARG A 36 13.12 12.21 9.92
CA ARG A 36 12.35 11.19 9.20
C ARG A 36 10.90 11.61 9.00
N LEU A 37 10.28 12.19 10.03
CA LEU A 37 8.91 12.72 9.97
C LEU A 37 8.80 13.91 9.02
N LEU A 38 9.80 14.79 8.98
CA LEU A 38 9.85 15.90 8.04
C LEU A 38 10.01 15.39 6.60
N LEU A 39 10.97 14.49 6.36
CA LEU A 39 11.17 13.90 5.03
C LEU A 39 9.89 13.22 4.52
N ARG A 40 9.23 12.44 5.38
CA ARG A 40 7.95 11.81 5.05
C ARG A 40 6.87 12.85 4.73
N ALA A 41 6.74 13.89 5.55
CA ALA A 41 5.78 14.97 5.31
C ALA A 41 6.00 15.65 3.96
N LEU A 42 7.26 16.00 3.63
CA LEU A 42 7.64 16.64 2.37
C LEU A 42 7.26 15.77 1.17
N VAL A 43 7.57 14.46 1.21
CA VAL A 43 7.18 13.52 0.14
C VAL A 43 5.65 13.38 0.06
N ASN A 44 4.93 13.34 1.19
CA ASN A 44 3.47 13.19 1.19
C ASN A 44 2.77 14.36 0.50
N VAL A 45 3.21 15.59 0.72
CA VAL A 45 2.59 16.79 0.15
C VAL A 45 3.15 17.16 -1.23
N ARG A 46 4.18 16.47 -1.71
CA ARG A 46 4.80 16.74 -3.00
C ARG A 46 3.82 16.47 -4.15
N PRO A 47 3.47 17.45 -5.01
CA PRO A 47 2.68 17.20 -6.21
C PRO A 47 3.38 16.18 -7.14
N PRO A 48 2.64 15.57 -8.07
CA PRO A 48 3.18 14.60 -9.03
C PRO A 48 4.04 15.27 -10.14
N GLU A 49 4.90 16.21 -9.77
CA GLU A 49 5.83 16.89 -10.67
C GLU A 49 7.04 16.01 -10.99
N PRO A 50 7.65 16.12 -12.19
CA PRO A 50 8.86 15.39 -12.52
C PRO A 50 9.94 15.52 -11.43
N ALA A 51 10.63 14.42 -11.13
CA ALA A 51 11.75 14.40 -10.18
C ALA A 51 13.07 14.27 -10.93
N SER A 52 14.11 14.96 -10.43
CA SER A 52 15.45 14.85 -11.03
C SER A 52 16.02 13.44 -10.85
N ALA A 53 16.86 13.00 -11.80
CA ALA A 53 17.52 11.70 -11.72
C ALA A 53 18.39 11.57 -10.45
N GLU A 54 18.97 12.66 -9.98
CA GLU A 54 19.74 12.67 -8.74
C GLU A 54 18.85 12.48 -7.50
N LEU A 55 17.71 13.18 -7.43
CA LEU A 55 16.74 13.03 -6.34
C LEU A 55 16.29 11.58 -6.22
N LEU A 56 15.89 10.96 -7.33
CA LEU A 56 15.47 9.57 -7.37
C LEU A 56 16.61 8.62 -6.94
N ARG A 57 17.83 8.83 -7.44
CA ARG A 57 18.99 7.99 -7.08
C ARG A 57 19.30 8.02 -5.58
N VAL A 58 19.28 9.21 -4.97
CA VAL A 58 19.54 9.35 -3.52
C VAL A 58 18.38 8.77 -2.71
N GLN A 59 17.15 9.00 -3.14
CA GLN A 59 15.93 8.45 -2.53
C GLN A 59 15.98 6.92 -2.52
N ASP A 60 16.25 6.29 -3.67
CA ASP A 60 16.25 4.84 -3.78
C ASP A 60 17.32 4.21 -2.87
N ALA A 61 18.49 4.84 -2.76
CA ALA A 61 19.53 4.41 -1.84
C ALA A 61 19.15 4.61 -0.35
N TYR A 62 18.39 5.66 -0.05
CA TYR A 62 17.84 5.89 1.30
C TYR A 62 16.78 4.85 1.64
N LEU A 63 15.80 4.62 0.76
CA LEU A 63 14.70 3.67 0.97
C LEU A 63 15.20 2.23 1.13
N ARG A 64 16.22 1.81 0.36
CA ARG A 64 16.89 0.51 0.59
C ARG A 64 17.52 0.40 1.98
N GLY A 65 18.16 1.46 2.46
CA GLY A 65 18.70 1.50 3.83
C GLY A 65 17.61 1.47 4.89
N ARG A 66 16.51 2.20 4.66
CA ARG A 66 15.33 2.18 5.54
C ARG A 66 14.69 0.80 5.62
N LEU A 67 14.64 0.05 4.52
CA LEU A 67 14.19 -1.34 4.54
C LEU A 67 15.08 -2.20 5.45
N ALA A 68 16.42 -2.08 5.33
CA ALA A 68 17.36 -2.81 6.18
C ALA A 68 17.21 -2.44 7.67
N GLU A 69 17.12 -1.15 7.99
CA GLU A 69 16.92 -0.64 9.36
C GLU A 69 15.59 -1.08 9.98
N ARG A 70 14.59 -1.43 9.15
CA ARG A 70 13.28 -1.93 9.57
C ARG A 70 13.20 -3.46 9.64
N GLY A 71 14.34 -4.15 9.58
CA GLY A 71 14.42 -5.61 9.67
C GLY A 71 14.32 -6.34 8.34
N GLY A 72 14.59 -5.65 7.23
CA GLY A 72 14.68 -6.26 5.90
C GLY A 72 13.35 -6.71 5.30
N ALA A 73 13.44 -7.27 4.09
CA ALA A 73 12.32 -7.89 3.40
C ALA A 73 11.94 -9.22 4.07
N VAL A 74 10.63 -9.48 4.14
CA VAL A 74 10.04 -10.73 4.62
C VAL A 74 9.61 -11.53 3.41
N GLY A 75 10.15 -12.73 3.24
CA GLY A 75 9.86 -13.56 2.09
C GLY A 75 8.57 -14.35 2.27
N GLU A 76 7.98 -14.81 1.16
CA GLU A 76 6.80 -15.70 1.23
C GLU A 76 7.07 -17.01 1.99
N LYS A 77 8.33 -17.46 2.06
CA LYS A 77 8.74 -18.63 2.85
C LYS A 77 8.58 -18.43 4.36
N ASP A 78 8.55 -17.17 4.81
CA ASP A 78 8.40 -16.79 6.21
C ASP A 78 6.91 -16.65 6.59
N VAL A 79 6.00 -16.99 5.66
CA VAL A 79 4.54 -16.94 5.82
C VAL A 79 3.96 -18.35 5.76
N SER A 80 3.18 -18.73 6.77
CA SER A 80 2.52 -20.03 6.84
C SER A 80 1.20 -20.03 6.08
N PHE A 81 1.15 -20.73 4.95
CA PHE A 81 -0.06 -20.89 4.13
C PHE A 81 -0.89 -22.12 4.54
N SER A 82 -2.21 -21.99 4.42
CA SER A 82 -3.12 -23.14 4.46
C SER A 82 -3.00 -24.01 3.21
N SER A 83 -3.64 -25.18 3.21
CA SER A 83 -3.77 -26.03 2.01
C SER A 83 -4.50 -25.34 0.86
N GLU A 84 -5.29 -24.29 1.13
CA GLU A 84 -5.93 -23.46 0.11
C GLU A 84 -4.96 -22.44 -0.52
N GLY A 85 -3.72 -22.34 -0.03
CA GLY A 85 -2.77 -21.31 -0.44
C GLY A 85 -3.14 -19.91 0.08
N ILE A 86 -3.82 -19.84 1.22
CA ILE A 86 -4.22 -18.58 1.88
C ILE A 86 -3.50 -18.48 3.23
N ALA A 87 -2.97 -17.30 3.55
CA ALA A 87 -2.32 -17.02 4.82
C ALA A 87 -2.87 -15.73 5.46
N VAL A 88 -2.69 -15.61 6.77
CA VAL A 88 -2.75 -14.34 7.49
C VAL A 88 -1.37 -14.04 8.05
N TRP A 89 -0.89 -12.84 7.81
CA TRP A 89 0.40 -12.37 8.31
C TRP A 89 0.21 -11.04 9.02
N ARG A 90 0.78 -10.90 10.21
CA ARG A 90 0.70 -9.63 10.95
C ARG A 90 2.01 -8.89 10.83
N GLY A 91 2.03 -7.79 10.09
CA GLY A 91 3.25 -7.03 9.92
C GLY A 91 3.08 -5.72 9.20
N ASP A 92 4.13 -5.36 8.49
CA ASP A 92 4.21 -4.16 7.68
C ASP A 92 4.32 -4.58 6.22
N ILE A 93 3.22 -4.43 5.46
CA ILE A 93 3.14 -4.83 4.05
C ILE A 93 4.27 -4.27 3.19
N THR A 94 4.86 -3.12 3.56
CA THR A 94 5.93 -2.49 2.79
C THR A 94 7.26 -3.26 2.86
N ARG A 95 7.33 -4.30 3.69
CA ARG A 95 8.46 -5.22 3.80
C ARG A 95 8.17 -6.59 3.18
N LEU A 96 6.93 -6.88 2.81
CA LEU A 96 6.55 -8.19 2.33
C LEU A 96 6.97 -8.36 0.87
N ALA A 97 7.81 -9.35 0.58
CA ALA A 97 8.14 -9.75 -0.77
C ALA A 97 7.04 -10.67 -1.29
N ALA A 98 6.29 -10.18 -2.28
CA ALA A 98 5.25 -10.87 -3.02
C ALA A 98 5.25 -10.31 -4.46
N ASP A 99 4.59 -11.01 -5.39
CA ASP A 99 4.50 -10.49 -6.76
C ASP A 99 3.69 -9.20 -6.82
N ALA A 100 2.66 -9.06 -5.98
CA ALA A 100 1.99 -7.80 -5.73
C ALA A 100 1.55 -7.63 -4.27
N ILE A 101 1.60 -6.39 -3.79
CA ILE A 101 0.86 -5.95 -2.59
C ILE A 101 -0.33 -5.09 -3.01
N VAL A 102 -1.39 -5.08 -2.22
CA VAL A 102 -2.57 -4.24 -2.48
C VAL A 102 -2.53 -2.97 -1.65
N ASN A 103 -2.72 -1.84 -2.32
CA ASN A 103 -2.94 -0.53 -1.72
C ASN A 103 -4.43 -0.20 -1.70
N ALA A 104 -4.95 0.13 -0.51
CA ALA A 104 -6.27 0.76 -0.37
C ALA A 104 -6.16 2.25 -0.70
N ALA A 105 -6.35 2.58 -1.98
CA ALA A 105 -6.21 3.93 -2.52
C ALA A 105 -7.50 4.75 -2.37
N ASN A 106 -7.37 6.06 -2.59
CA ASN A 106 -8.49 6.96 -2.87
C ASN A 106 -8.75 7.08 -4.38
N SER A 107 -9.87 7.66 -4.79
CA SER A 107 -10.29 7.76 -6.20
C SER A 107 -9.33 8.53 -7.09
N GLN A 108 -8.55 9.46 -6.53
CA GLN A 108 -7.54 10.22 -7.28
C GLN A 108 -6.31 9.36 -7.60
N MET A 109 -6.08 8.26 -6.88
CA MET A 109 -4.95 7.31 -7.07
C MET A 109 -3.56 7.90 -6.85
N LEU A 110 -3.45 9.17 -6.47
CA LEU A 110 -2.18 9.87 -6.29
C LEU A 110 -1.54 9.60 -4.92
N GLY A 111 -2.08 8.69 -4.12
CA GLY A 111 -1.62 8.47 -2.75
C GLY A 111 -2.18 9.49 -1.76
N CYS A 112 -1.68 9.46 -0.54
CA CYS A 112 -2.12 10.33 0.54
C CYS A 112 -1.33 11.65 0.61
N PHE A 113 -2.03 12.78 0.65
CA PHE A 113 -1.43 14.12 0.80
C PHE A 113 -1.44 14.66 2.25
N VAL A 114 -1.99 13.91 3.20
CA VAL A 114 -1.98 14.32 4.61
C VAL A 114 -0.60 13.97 5.21
N PRO A 115 0.18 14.97 5.69
CA PRO A 115 1.51 14.73 6.24
C PRO A 115 1.50 13.68 7.36
N ASN A 116 2.40 12.70 7.28
CA ASN A 116 2.58 11.67 8.30
C ASN A 116 1.32 10.85 8.64
N HIS A 117 0.31 10.86 7.77
CA HIS A 117 -0.94 10.17 8.00
C HIS A 117 -0.72 8.66 8.18
N ARG A 118 -1.38 8.08 9.18
CA ARG A 118 -1.25 6.66 9.54
C ARG A 118 -2.20 5.78 8.72
N CYS A 119 -2.28 6.00 7.41
CA CYS A 119 -3.00 5.15 6.48
C CYS A 119 -2.06 4.30 5.62
N ILE A 120 -2.57 3.19 5.08
CA ILE A 120 -1.77 2.25 4.29
C ILE A 120 -1.26 2.88 2.99
N ASP A 121 -2.07 3.74 2.37
CA ASP A 121 -1.75 4.48 1.15
C ASP A 121 -0.52 5.37 1.35
N ASN A 122 -0.47 6.09 2.48
CA ASN A 122 0.69 6.91 2.86
C ASN A 122 1.93 6.04 3.08
N ALA A 123 1.79 4.90 3.76
CA ALA A 123 2.91 3.99 4.03
C ALA A 123 3.48 3.41 2.72
N ILE A 124 2.64 2.87 1.84
CA ILE A 124 3.04 2.28 0.56
C ILE A 124 3.71 3.34 -0.32
N HIS A 125 3.11 4.52 -0.51
CA HIS A 125 3.72 5.58 -1.31
C HIS A 125 5.04 6.10 -0.71
N THR A 126 5.15 6.22 0.61
CA THR A 126 6.39 6.65 1.27
C THR A 126 7.53 5.67 1.02
N TYR A 127 7.28 4.36 1.11
CA TYR A 127 8.33 3.34 0.99
C TYR A 127 8.57 2.84 -0.43
N ALA A 128 7.62 3.01 -1.36
CA ALA A 128 7.85 2.79 -2.78
C ALA A 128 8.70 3.91 -3.41
N GLY A 129 8.50 5.15 -2.96
CA GLY A 129 9.18 6.34 -3.46
C GLY A 129 8.33 7.18 -4.41
N ILE A 130 8.83 8.38 -4.74
CA ILE A 130 8.14 9.39 -5.57
C ILE A 130 7.64 8.79 -6.90
N GLN A 131 8.37 7.85 -7.49
CA GLN A 131 8.02 7.22 -8.76
C GLN A 131 6.62 6.58 -8.76
N LEU A 132 6.16 6.05 -7.62
CA LEU A 132 4.82 5.46 -7.52
C LEU A 132 3.72 6.50 -7.80
N ARG A 133 3.85 7.69 -7.22
CA ARG A 133 2.91 8.80 -7.45
C ARG A 133 2.96 9.30 -8.88
N LEU A 134 4.15 9.40 -9.49
CA LEU A 134 4.31 9.82 -10.87
C LEU A 134 3.63 8.85 -11.84
N GLU A 135 3.80 7.54 -11.61
CA GLU A 135 3.16 6.52 -12.43
C GLU A 135 1.64 6.51 -12.27
N CYS A 136 1.12 6.65 -11.04
CA CYS A 136 -0.31 6.83 -10.83
C CYS A 136 -0.84 8.06 -11.58
N ALA A 137 -0.17 9.21 -11.46
CA ALA A 137 -0.57 10.45 -12.15
C ALA A 137 -0.62 10.27 -13.67
N ARG A 138 0.39 9.61 -14.24
CA ARG A 138 0.45 9.28 -15.67
C ARG A 138 -0.73 8.40 -16.10
N GLN A 139 -1.05 7.35 -15.33
CA GLN A 139 -2.18 6.47 -15.62
C GLN A 139 -3.53 7.20 -15.52
N MET A 140 -3.71 8.05 -14.51
CA MET A 140 -4.95 8.82 -14.32
C MET A 140 -5.14 9.88 -15.40
N ALA A 141 -4.08 10.59 -15.77
CA ALA A 141 -4.12 11.56 -16.87
C ALA A 141 -4.49 10.90 -18.21
N ALA A 142 -3.96 9.71 -18.50
CA ALA A 142 -4.30 8.96 -19.70
C ALA A 142 -5.77 8.49 -19.74
N ARG A 143 -6.41 8.32 -18.57
CA ARG A 143 -7.81 7.90 -18.46
C ARG A 143 -8.80 9.06 -18.50
N GLY A 144 -8.41 10.22 -17.96
CA GLY A 144 -9.26 11.42 -17.93
C GLY A 144 -10.43 11.36 -16.94
N HIS A 145 -10.46 10.39 -16.02
CA HIS A 145 -11.45 10.30 -14.95
C HIS A 145 -10.86 9.64 -13.69
N GLU A 146 -11.46 9.88 -12.52
CA GLU A 146 -11.08 9.24 -11.26
C GLU A 146 -11.38 7.73 -11.24
N GLU A 147 -10.65 6.98 -10.42
CA GLU A 147 -10.80 5.53 -10.34
C GLU A 147 -12.07 5.15 -9.57
N PRO A 148 -12.99 4.36 -10.17
CA PRO A 148 -14.20 3.94 -9.49
C PRO A 148 -13.94 2.97 -8.33
N THR A 149 -14.81 3.00 -7.33
CA THR A 149 -14.83 2.03 -6.24
C THR A 149 -14.99 0.60 -6.77
N GLY A 150 -14.26 -0.36 -6.17
CA GLY A 150 -14.35 -1.78 -6.54
C GLY A 150 -13.54 -2.17 -7.77
N ARG A 151 -12.69 -1.28 -8.29
CA ARG A 151 -11.81 -1.52 -9.44
C ARG A 151 -10.34 -1.46 -9.03
N ALA A 152 -9.47 -2.08 -9.84
CA ALA A 152 -8.03 -2.18 -9.56
C ALA A 152 -7.15 -1.64 -10.69
N ARG A 153 -5.99 -1.09 -10.33
CA ARG A 153 -4.88 -0.73 -11.23
C ARG A 153 -3.58 -1.34 -10.74
N ILE A 154 -2.60 -1.45 -11.63
CA ILE A 154 -1.29 -2.01 -11.30
C ILE A 154 -0.18 -1.04 -11.68
N THR A 155 0.81 -0.95 -10.82
CA THR A 155 2.06 -0.19 -11.02
C THR A 155 3.25 -1.05 -10.58
N PRO A 156 4.49 -0.72 -10.99
CA PRO A 156 5.68 -1.30 -10.38
C PRO A 156 5.79 -0.95 -8.88
N GLY A 157 6.41 -1.83 -8.10
CA GLY A 157 6.63 -1.64 -6.65
C GLY A 157 7.81 -0.73 -6.30
N TYR A 158 8.67 -0.41 -7.27
CA TYR A 158 9.85 0.45 -7.10
C TYR A 158 10.79 -0.01 -5.99
N ASN A 159 10.83 0.71 -4.87
CA ASN A 159 11.72 0.39 -3.74
C ASN A 159 11.11 -0.61 -2.74
N LEU A 160 9.88 -1.06 -2.96
CA LEU A 160 9.27 -2.12 -2.17
C LEU A 160 9.89 -3.48 -2.52
N PRO A 161 9.92 -4.44 -1.57
CA PRO A 161 10.25 -5.83 -1.89
C PRO A 161 9.24 -6.49 -2.84
N ALA A 162 8.00 -6.00 -2.87
CA ALA A 162 6.99 -6.46 -3.79
C ALA A 162 7.25 -5.93 -5.21
N ALA A 163 7.08 -6.79 -6.22
CA ALA A 163 7.35 -6.41 -7.61
C ALA A 163 6.33 -5.39 -8.14
N HIS A 164 5.08 -5.46 -7.67
CA HIS A 164 3.98 -4.59 -8.10
C HIS A 164 3.15 -4.08 -6.92
N VAL A 165 2.42 -2.98 -7.17
CA VAL A 165 1.34 -2.51 -6.31
C VAL A 165 0.03 -2.56 -7.07
N LEU A 166 -0.95 -3.27 -6.52
CA LEU A 166 -2.34 -3.27 -6.97
C LEU A 166 -3.10 -2.20 -6.19
N HIS A 167 -3.54 -1.15 -6.85
CA HIS A 167 -4.27 -0.05 -6.25
C HIS A 167 -5.76 -0.27 -6.44
N THR A 168 -6.54 -0.30 -5.36
CA THR A 168 -7.99 -0.43 -5.41
C THR A 168 -8.67 0.60 -4.53
N VAL A 169 -9.82 1.11 -4.97
CA VAL A 169 -10.61 2.09 -4.22
C VAL A 169 -11.72 1.35 -3.48
N GLY A 170 -11.64 1.35 -2.14
CA GLY A 170 -12.64 0.72 -1.26
C GLY A 170 -13.89 1.58 -1.04
N PRO A 171 -15.04 0.99 -0.67
CA PRO A 171 -16.24 1.75 -0.31
C PRO A 171 -16.05 2.48 1.02
N ILE A 172 -16.76 3.61 1.17
CA ILE A 172 -16.84 4.40 2.42
C ILE A 172 -18.15 4.05 3.12
N VAL A 173 -18.07 3.59 4.37
CA VAL A 173 -19.22 3.17 5.18
C VAL A 173 -19.45 4.19 6.30
N GLY A 174 -20.50 5.00 6.15
CA GLY A 174 -20.87 6.03 7.14
C GLY A 174 -21.80 5.54 8.26
N GLY A 175 -22.29 4.30 8.18
CA GLY A 175 -23.26 3.74 9.13
C GLY A 175 -22.66 2.61 9.99
N ALA A 176 -23.40 2.18 11.03
CA ALA A 176 -22.96 1.10 11.92
C ALA A 176 -22.84 -0.29 11.24
N ARG A 177 -23.46 -0.46 10.06
CA ARG A 177 -23.41 -1.70 9.28
C ARG A 177 -23.26 -1.40 7.80
N PRO A 178 -22.47 -2.19 7.05
CA PRO A 178 -22.36 -2.05 5.60
C PRO A 178 -23.69 -2.43 4.92
N SER A 179 -24.07 -1.67 3.91
CA SER A 179 -25.18 -2.01 3.02
C SER A 179 -24.82 -3.21 2.13
N TRP A 180 -25.80 -3.74 1.40
CA TRP A 180 -25.54 -4.76 0.38
C TRP A 180 -24.57 -4.25 -0.69
N ARG A 181 -24.71 -2.98 -1.10
CA ARG A 181 -23.83 -2.34 -2.09
C ARG A 181 -22.40 -2.19 -1.57
N ASP A 182 -22.21 -1.87 -0.29
CA ASP A 182 -20.87 -1.76 0.30
C ASP A 182 -20.15 -3.11 0.28
N ARG A 183 -20.88 -4.19 0.58
CA ARG A 183 -20.35 -5.57 0.51
C ARG A 183 -19.97 -5.94 -0.92
N GLU A 184 -20.82 -5.64 -1.90
CA GLU A 184 -20.56 -5.87 -3.32
C GLU A 184 -19.31 -5.11 -3.79
N LEU A 185 -19.21 -3.81 -3.45
CA LEU A 185 -18.08 -2.96 -3.81
C LEU A 185 -16.77 -3.44 -3.16
N LEU A 186 -16.81 -3.83 -1.89
CA LEU A 186 -15.63 -4.39 -1.21
C LEU A 186 -15.21 -5.73 -1.84
N ALA A 187 -16.14 -6.65 -2.11
CA ALA A 187 -15.86 -7.89 -2.81
C ALA A 187 -15.28 -7.65 -4.23
N GLY A 188 -15.77 -6.60 -4.91
CA GLY A 188 -15.25 -6.13 -6.19
C GLY A 188 -13.78 -5.70 -6.13
N CYS A 189 -13.35 -5.07 -5.02
CA CYS A 189 -11.93 -4.71 -4.81
C CYS A 189 -11.04 -5.95 -4.84
N TYR A 190 -11.39 -6.98 -4.06
CA TYR A 190 -10.62 -8.23 -3.99
C TYR A 190 -10.62 -8.95 -5.33
N THR A 191 -11.80 -9.12 -5.94
CA THR A 191 -11.94 -9.83 -7.23
C THR A 191 -11.16 -9.10 -8.34
N SER A 192 -11.28 -7.78 -8.46
CA SER A 192 -10.57 -7.00 -9.48
C SER A 192 -9.04 -7.08 -9.33
N CYS A 193 -8.53 -7.05 -8.08
CA CYS A 193 -7.11 -7.23 -7.83
C CYS A 193 -6.62 -8.64 -8.23
N LEU A 194 -7.38 -9.68 -7.88
CA LEU A 194 -7.05 -11.07 -8.21
C LEU A 194 -7.10 -11.33 -9.72
N GLU A 195 -8.12 -10.79 -10.41
CA GLU A 195 -8.25 -10.90 -11.87
C GLU A 195 -7.08 -10.20 -12.57
N LEU A 196 -6.77 -8.96 -12.19
CA LEU A 196 -5.64 -8.23 -12.76
C LEU A 196 -4.30 -8.91 -12.46
N ALA A 197 -4.11 -9.47 -11.26
CA ALA A 197 -2.92 -10.24 -10.93
C ALA A 197 -2.81 -11.51 -11.79
N HIS A 198 -3.93 -12.20 -12.01
CA HIS A 198 -3.97 -13.42 -12.83
C HIS A 198 -3.68 -13.12 -14.30
N GLU A 199 -4.27 -12.06 -14.87
CA GLU A 199 -3.98 -11.58 -16.23
C GLU A 199 -2.51 -11.24 -16.44
N ARG A 200 -1.82 -10.82 -15.38
CA ARG A 200 -0.38 -10.49 -15.39
C ARG A 200 0.52 -11.68 -15.04
N GLY A 201 -0.05 -12.85 -14.81
CA GLY A 201 0.70 -14.07 -14.49
C GLY A 201 1.38 -14.02 -13.11
N LEU A 202 0.86 -13.24 -12.17
CA LEU A 202 1.40 -13.15 -10.82
C LEU A 202 1.03 -14.40 -10.01
N ALA A 203 1.98 -14.92 -9.23
CA ALA A 203 1.83 -16.10 -8.40
C ALA A 203 1.39 -15.78 -6.96
N SER A 204 1.58 -14.54 -6.48
CA SER A 204 1.19 -14.14 -5.13
C SER A 204 0.63 -12.70 -5.03
N VAL A 205 -0.38 -12.53 -4.17
CA VAL A 205 -0.97 -11.22 -3.84
C VAL A 205 -1.13 -11.08 -2.33
N ALA A 206 -0.63 -9.98 -1.77
CA ALA A 206 -0.85 -9.64 -0.37
C ALA A 206 -1.84 -8.47 -0.24
N PHE A 207 -2.95 -8.69 0.45
CA PHE A 207 -3.97 -7.70 0.73
C PHE A 207 -3.76 -7.06 2.10
N CYS A 208 -3.75 -5.73 2.17
CA CYS A 208 -3.99 -5.04 3.44
C CYS A 208 -5.50 -5.08 3.82
N CYS A 209 -5.85 -4.68 5.04
CA CYS A 209 -7.24 -4.44 5.40
C CYS A 209 -7.84 -3.26 4.63
N ILE A 210 -8.64 -3.53 3.59
CA ILE A 210 -9.33 -2.50 2.79
C ILE A 210 -10.54 -1.96 3.55
N SER A 211 -10.67 -0.63 3.56
CA SER A 211 -11.78 0.14 4.16
C SER A 211 -11.99 0.10 5.68
N THR A 212 -11.21 -0.65 6.49
CA THR A 212 -11.45 -0.81 7.94
C THR A 212 -10.84 0.28 8.85
N GLY A 213 -10.17 1.26 8.26
CA GLY A 213 -9.64 2.44 8.96
C GLY A 213 -10.51 3.66 8.68
N GLU A 214 -9.95 4.62 7.93
CA GLU A 214 -10.60 5.89 7.59
C GLU A 214 -11.95 5.77 6.89
N PHE A 215 -12.20 4.65 6.20
CA PHE A 215 -13.46 4.42 5.45
C PHE A 215 -14.54 3.71 6.28
N GLY A 216 -14.29 3.43 7.57
CA GLY A 216 -15.33 3.07 8.53
C GLY A 216 -15.94 1.66 8.39
N TYR A 217 -15.39 0.80 7.52
CA TYR A 217 -15.93 -0.54 7.34
C TYR A 217 -15.64 -1.41 8.59
N PRO A 218 -16.66 -2.04 9.22
CA PRO A 218 -16.43 -2.87 10.40
C PRO A 218 -15.45 -4.02 10.13
N ASN A 219 -14.45 -4.18 10.99
CA ASN A 219 -13.33 -5.13 10.79
C ASN A 219 -13.78 -6.57 10.49
N ARG A 220 -14.76 -7.09 11.25
CA ARG A 220 -15.26 -8.45 11.05
C ARG A 220 -16.03 -8.61 9.74
N ASP A 221 -16.95 -7.69 9.41
CA ASP A 221 -17.68 -7.73 8.15
C ASP A 221 -16.73 -7.60 6.93
N ALA A 222 -15.70 -6.75 7.04
CA ALA A 222 -14.69 -6.59 5.99
C ALA A 222 -13.88 -7.87 5.79
N ALA A 223 -13.39 -8.49 6.87
CA ALA A 223 -12.62 -9.73 6.81
C ALA A 223 -13.47 -10.90 6.28
N GLN A 224 -14.75 -10.99 6.66
CA GLN A 224 -15.68 -11.98 6.09
C GLN A 224 -15.84 -11.79 4.58
N THR A 225 -16.02 -10.54 4.13
CA THR A 225 -16.13 -10.21 2.71
C THR A 225 -14.85 -10.56 1.95
N ALA A 226 -13.68 -10.24 2.52
CA ALA A 226 -12.37 -10.52 1.97
C ALA A 226 -12.12 -12.02 1.77
N VAL A 227 -12.32 -12.81 2.84
CA VAL A 227 -12.11 -14.26 2.82
C VAL A 227 -13.09 -14.94 1.86
N ALA A 228 -14.36 -14.53 1.86
CA ALA A 228 -15.36 -15.07 0.93
C ALA A 228 -14.98 -14.76 -0.53
N ALA A 229 -14.66 -13.50 -0.86
CA ALA A 229 -14.29 -13.11 -2.22
C ALA A 229 -13.06 -13.88 -2.74
N VAL A 230 -12.01 -14.02 -1.93
CA VAL A 230 -10.80 -14.76 -2.30
C VAL A 230 -11.11 -16.25 -2.51
N ARG A 231 -11.81 -16.89 -1.57
CA ARG A 231 -12.16 -18.32 -1.69
C ARG A 231 -13.05 -18.56 -2.90
N ASP A 232 -14.04 -17.72 -3.14
CA ASP A 232 -14.98 -17.84 -4.25
C ASP A 232 -14.26 -17.69 -5.60
N TRP A 233 -13.39 -16.69 -5.72
CA TRP A 233 -12.58 -16.50 -6.92
C TRP A 233 -11.65 -17.69 -7.18
N LYS A 234 -10.95 -18.20 -6.15
CA LYS A 234 -10.07 -19.37 -6.30
C LYS A 234 -10.83 -20.62 -6.71
N ARG A 235 -12.01 -20.90 -6.12
CA ARG A 235 -12.85 -22.03 -6.52
C ARG A 235 -13.31 -21.92 -7.98
N ARG A 236 -13.72 -20.73 -8.40
CA ARG A 236 -14.27 -20.48 -9.75
C ARG A 236 -13.21 -20.54 -10.85
N THR A 237 -11.94 -20.22 -10.52
CA THR A 237 -10.82 -20.18 -11.48
C THR A 237 -9.87 -21.37 -11.35
N ASN A 238 -10.00 -22.19 -10.31
CA ASN A 238 -9.03 -23.22 -9.93
C ASN A 238 -7.59 -22.69 -9.75
N SER A 239 -7.46 -21.41 -9.43
CA SER A 239 -6.17 -20.71 -9.36
C SER A 239 -5.33 -21.14 -8.16
N GLN A 240 -4.04 -21.43 -8.41
CA GLN A 240 -3.04 -21.74 -7.39
C GLN A 240 -2.37 -20.50 -6.79
N MET A 241 -2.79 -19.29 -7.20
CA MET A 241 -2.21 -18.03 -6.70
C MET A 241 -2.27 -17.97 -5.18
N ARG A 242 -1.13 -17.70 -4.54
CA ARG A 242 -1.03 -17.54 -3.09
C ARG A 242 -1.60 -16.20 -2.67
N VAL A 243 -2.41 -16.20 -1.61
CA VAL A 243 -3.03 -14.98 -1.08
C VAL A 243 -2.65 -14.78 0.36
N ILE A 244 -2.13 -13.60 0.69
CA ILE A 244 -1.75 -13.21 2.06
C ILE A 244 -2.69 -12.10 2.50
N PHE A 245 -3.37 -12.27 3.63
CA PHE A 245 -4.03 -11.17 4.32
C PHE A 245 -3.06 -10.56 5.32
N ASP A 246 -2.46 -9.42 4.96
CA ASP A 246 -1.67 -8.60 5.87
C ASP A 246 -2.60 -7.80 6.79
N VAL A 247 -2.31 -7.89 8.09
CA VAL A 247 -3.05 -7.23 9.14
C VAL A 247 -2.10 -6.50 10.09
N PHE A 248 -2.51 -5.34 10.59
CA PHE A 248 -1.68 -4.60 11.55
C PHE A 248 -2.16 -4.78 13.00
N LYS A 249 -3.48 -4.65 13.22
CA LYS A 249 -4.08 -4.69 14.56
C LYS A 249 -4.22 -6.14 15.04
N PRO A 250 -3.99 -6.42 16.33
CA PRO A 250 -4.25 -7.74 16.91
C PRO A 250 -5.67 -8.26 16.65
N VAL A 251 -6.67 -7.38 16.76
CA VAL A 251 -8.08 -7.74 16.52
C VAL A 251 -8.34 -8.25 15.09
N ASP A 252 -7.70 -7.65 14.09
CA ASP A 252 -7.83 -8.09 12.70
C ASP A 252 -7.20 -9.47 12.52
N HIS A 253 -6.02 -9.67 13.10
CA HIS A 253 -5.32 -10.95 13.08
C HIS A 253 -6.16 -12.08 13.69
N ASP A 254 -6.79 -11.84 14.84
CA ASP A 254 -7.63 -12.84 15.50
C ASP A 254 -8.88 -13.17 14.66
N ILE A 255 -9.52 -12.16 14.06
CA ILE A 255 -10.66 -12.34 13.13
C ILE A 255 -10.24 -13.19 11.93
N TYR A 256 -9.15 -12.84 11.25
CA TYR A 256 -8.70 -13.58 10.06
C TYR A 256 -8.29 -15.02 10.40
N ARG A 257 -7.63 -15.24 11.55
CA ARG A 257 -7.28 -16.59 12.01
C ARG A 257 -8.51 -17.46 12.26
N GLU A 258 -9.54 -16.91 12.89
CA GLU A 258 -10.81 -17.58 13.11
C GLU A 258 -11.47 -17.96 11.76
N LEU A 259 -11.58 -17.00 10.84
CA LEU A 259 -12.23 -17.20 9.53
C LEU A 259 -11.48 -18.19 8.62
N LEU A 260 -10.16 -18.27 8.76
CA LEU A 260 -9.30 -19.19 8.00
C LEU A 260 -9.14 -20.55 8.70
N GLY A 261 -9.60 -20.72 9.94
CA GLY A 261 -9.46 -21.96 10.70
C GLY A 261 -8.02 -22.27 11.13
N VAL A 262 -7.14 -21.26 11.22
CA VAL A 262 -5.73 -21.42 11.59
C VAL A 262 -5.60 -21.51 13.12
N ARG A 263 -5.55 -22.73 13.65
CA ARG A 263 -5.23 -22.99 15.06
C ARG A 263 -3.72 -22.85 15.27
N GLY A 264 -3.33 -22.22 16.39
CA GLY A 264 -1.93 -21.91 16.73
C GLY A 264 -1.15 -23.11 17.19
#